data_AF-A0AAW6C9I1-F1
#
_entry.id   AF-A0AAW6C9I1-F1
#
_cell.length_a   1.000
_cell.length_b   1.000
_cell.length_c   1.000
_cell.angle_alpha   90.00
_cell.angle_beta   90.00
_cell.angle_gamma   90.00
#
_symmetry.space_group_name_H-M   'P 1'
#
loop_
_entity.id
_entity.type
_entity.pdbx_description
1 polymer ?
#
loop_
_entity_poly.entity_id
_entity_poly.type
_entity_poly.pdbx_seq_one_letter_code
_entity_poly.pdbx_strand_id
1 'polypeptide(L)' 'MSEKITRTCPICGQRYTEPPALSRRDNKTDICPTCGMMEALAAIPRREGPAERTRRAVYATGNKWAIENFKATHD' A
#
# COMPACT_ATOMS: atom_id res chain seq x y z
N MET A 1 -33.84 19.70 -0.38
CA MET A 1 -33.24 19.17 0.86
C MET A 1 -32.55 17.87 0.49
N SER A 2 -31.20 17.83 0.49
CA SER A 2 -30.46 16.63 0.08
C SER A 2 -30.53 15.61 1.22
N GLU A 3 -31.33 14.56 1.06
CA GLU A 3 -31.38 13.45 2.01
C GLU A 3 -30.01 12.76 2.06
N LYS A 4 -29.34 12.87 3.20
CA LYS A 4 -28.07 12.19 3.43
C LYS A 4 -28.34 10.71 3.70
N ILE A 5 -28.16 9.88 2.67
CA ILE A 5 -28.30 8.42 2.79
C ILE A 5 -27.21 7.90 3.72
N THR A 6 -27.60 7.39 4.89
CA THR A 6 -26.66 6.76 5.83
C THR A 6 -26.43 5.30 5.41
N ARG A 7 -25.20 4.97 5.02
CA ARG A 7 -24.75 3.62 4.65
C ARG A 7 -23.84 3.04 5.72
N THR A 8 -23.68 1.72 5.76
CA THR A 8 -22.73 1.04 6.66
C THR A 8 -21.61 0.44 5.82
N CYS A 9 -20.35 0.70 6.20
CA CYS A 9 -19.20 0.19 5.47
C CYS A 9 -19.03 -1.32 5.73
N PRO A 10 -18.91 -2.17 4.70
CA PRO A 10 -18.70 -3.61 4.88
C PRO A 10 -17.30 -3.98 5.38
N ILE A 11 -16.32 -3.05 5.31
CA ILE A 11 -14.94 -3.29 5.78
C ILE A 11 -14.78 -3.00 7.27
N CYS A 12 -15.26 -1.84 7.74
CA CYS A 12 -15.03 -1.38 9.11
C CYS A 12 -16.30 -1.34 9.98
N GLY A 13 -17.47 -1.62 9.40
CA GLY A 13 -18.77 -1.59 10.10
C GLY A 13 -19.27 -0.20 10.49
N GLN A 14 -18.51 0.87 10.19
CA GLN A 14 -18.89 2.24 10.55
C GLN A 14 -19.97 2.77 9.61
N ARG A 15 -20.89 3.56 10.17
CA ARG A 15 -21.89 4.30 9.38
C ARG A 15 -21.26 5.54 8.78
N TYR A 16 -21.60 5.83 7.52
CA TYR A 16 -21.11 7.00 6.80
C TYR A 16 -22.25 7.63 5.99
N THR A 17 -22.19 8.95 5.82
CA THR A 17 -23.17 9.73 5.05
C THR A 17 -22.56 10.42 3.82
N GLU A 18 -21.24 10.34 3.70
CA GLU A 18 -20.48 10.85 2.58
C GLU A 18 -20.62 9.95 1.35
N PRO A 19 -20.30 10.44 0.14
CA PRO A 19 -20.29 9.61 -1.07
C PRO A 19 -19.42 8.36 -0.86
N PRO A 20 -19.91 7.16 -1.22
CA PRO A 20 -19.12 5.94 -1.11
C PRO A 20 -17.89 5.98 -2.04
N ALA A 21 -16.82 5.32 -1.61
CA ALA A 21 -15.67 5.01 -2.45
C ALA A 21 -15.80 3.59 -3.01
N LEU A 22 -15.39 3.37 -4.25
CA LEU A 22 -15.33 2.02 -4.82
C LEU A 22 -14.08 1.29 -4.31
N SER A 23 -14.23 0.08 -3.78
CA SER A 23 -13.10 -0.70 -3.27
C SER A 23 -12.11 -1.04 -4.40
N ARG A 24 -10.82 -0.86 -4.13
CA ARG A 24 -9.72 -1.20 -5.06
C ARG A 24 -9.40 -2.70 -5.09
N ARG A 25 -9.93 -3.47 -4.13
CA ARG A 25 -9.71 -4.92 -4.05
C ARG A 25 -10.55 -5.69 -5.06
N ASP A 26 -11.80 -5.27 -5.26
CA ASP A 26 -12.77 -5.97 -6.10
C ASP A 26 -13.41 -5.10 -7.20
N ASN A 27 -13.18 -3.77 -7.18
CA ASN A 27 -13.77 -2.78 -8.09
C ASN A 27 -15.30 -2.86 -8.19
N LYS A 28 -15.97 -3.32 -7.13
CA LYS A 28 -17.44 -3.52 -7.12
C LYS A 28 -18.09 -3.03 -5.84
N THR A 29 -17.42 -3.18 -4.70
CA THR A 29 -18.02 -2.90 -3.40
C THR A 29 -17.89 -1.42 -3.04
N ASP A 30 -19.02 -0.80 -2.71
CA ASP A 30 -19.07 0.56 -2.13
C ASP A 30 -18.67 0.54 -0.66
N ILE A 31 -17.63 1.28 -0.31
CA ILE A 31 -17.03 1.37 1.03
C ILE A 31 -17.00 2.82 1.51
N CYS A 32 -16.75 3.04 2.80
CA CYS A 32 -16.63 4.41 3.31
C CYS A 32 -15.36 5.10 2.77
N PRO A 33 -15.35 6.45 2.68
CA PRO A 33 -14.18 7.21 2.20
C PRO A 33 -12.88 6.87 2.92
N THR A 34 -12.93 6.67 4.24
CA THR A 34 -11.75 6.33 5.06
C THR A 34 -11.14 4.99 4.65
N CYS A 35 -11.96 3.96 4.48
CA CYS A 35 -11.49 2.67 4.00
C CYS A 35 -10.95 2.76 2.57
N GLY A 36 -11.63 3.52 1.69
CA GLY A 36 -11.15 3.77 0.32
C GLY A 36 -9.79 4.46 0.28
N MET A 37 -9.54 5.44 1.16
CA MET A 37 -8.24 6.09 1.27
C MET A 37 -7.16 5.10 1.74
N MET A 38 -7.45 4.27 2.75
CA MET A 38 -6.50 3.26 3.21
C MET A 38 -6.14 2.24 2.12
N GLU A 39 -7.13 1.79 1.35
CA GLU A 39 -6.88 0.93 0.19
C GLU A 39 -6.05 1.63 -0.88
N ALA A 40 -6.29 2.92 -1.13
CA ALA A 40 -5.50 3.70 -2.08
C ALA A 40 -4.03 3.81 -1.64
N LEU A 41 -3.78 4.09 -0.36
CA LEU A 41 -2.43 4.15 0.19
C LEU A 41 -1.72 2.79 0.16
N ALA A 42 -2.45 1.70 0.49
CA ALA A 42 -1.91 0.35 0.46
C ALA A 42 -1.58 -0.14 -0.97
N ALA A 43 -2.29 0.35 -1.98
CA ALA A 43 -2.06 0.02 -3.38
C ALA A 43 -0.85 0.73 -4.00
N ILE A 44 -0.23 1.69 -3.31
CA ILE A 44 0.96 2.38 -3.80
C ILE A 44 2.13 1.38 -3.86
N PRO A 45 2.73 1.13 -5.03
CA PRO A 45 3.86 0.22 -5.14
C PRO A 45 5.06 0.80 -4.40
N ARG A 46 5.74 -0.04 -3.60
CA ARG A 46 7.02 0.35 -3.00
C ARG A 46 8.08 0.42 -4.10
N ARG A 47 8.78 1.56 -4.18
CA ARG A 47 9.91 1.75 -5.09
C ARG A 47 11.20 1.33 -4.37
N GLU A 48 12.09 0.64 -5.08
CA GLU A 48 13.40 0.28 -4.55
C GLU A 48 14.22 1.53 -4.20
N GLY A 49 14.64 1.63 -2.94
CA GLY A 49 15.57 2.66 -2.49
C GLY A 49 16.97 2.48 -3.10
N PRO A 50 17.85 3.49 -3.03
CA PRO A 50 19.21 3.40 -3.56
C PRO A 50 19.99 2.19 -3.03
N ALA A 51 19.93 1.94 -1.71
CA ALA A 51 20.59 0.80 -1.09
C ALA A 51 20.05 -0.54 -1.60
N GLU A 52 18.73 -0.69 -1.76
CA GLU A 52 18.12 -1.93 -2.27
C GLU A 52 18.52 -2.22 -3.73
N ARG A 53 18.61 -1.18 -4.56
CA ARG A 53 19.14 -1.31 -5.93
C ARG A 53 20.58 -1.79 -5.95
N THR A 54 21.43 -1.20 -5.10
CA THR A 54 22.82 -1.62 -4.94
C THR A 54 22.90 -3.04 -4.39
N ARG A 55 22.08 -3.39 -3.39
CA ARG A 55 21.96 -4.74 -2.84
C ARG A 55 21.70 -5.75 -3.96
N ARG A 56 20.69 -5.51 -4.80
CA ARG A 56 20.39 -6.38 -5.94
C ARG A 56 21.59 -6.56 -6.87
N ALA A 57 22.28 -5.47 -7.21
CA ALA A 57 23.46 -5.52 -8.09
C ALA A 57 24.62 -6.31 -7.47
N VAL A 58 24.94 -6.06 -6.19
CA VAL A 58 26.00 -6.76 -5.46
C VAL A 58 25.71 -8.26 -5.36
N TYR A 59 24.50 -8.65 -4.97
CA TYR A 59 24.11 -10.06 -4.86
C TYR A 59 24.13 -10.78 -6.21
N ALA A 60 23.75 -10.10 -7.30
CA ALA A 60 23.82 -10.66 -8.65
C ALA A 60 25.25 -10.99 -9.10
N THR A 61 26.28 -10.36 -8.52
CA THR A 61 27.68 -10.69 -8.85
C THR A 61 28.14 -12.04 -8.30
N GLY A 62 27.48 -12.56 -7.25
CA GLY A 62 27.94 -13.75 -6.51
C GLY A 62 29.27 -13.57 -5.75
N ASN A 63 29.85 -12.37 -5.74
CA ASN A 63 31.11 -12.10 -5.06
C ASN A 63 30.87 -12.03 -3.54
N LYS A 64 31.35 -13.05 -2.82
CA LYS A 64 31.18 -13.17 -1.37
C LYS A 64 31.73 -11.96 -0.61
N TRP A 65 32.92 -11.48 -0.97
CA TRP A 65 33.53 -10.31 -0.31
C TRP A 65 32.68 -9.05 -0.50
N ALA A 66 32.19 -8.81 -1.72
CA ALA A 66 31.33 -7.66 -2.00
C ALA A 66 30.00 -7.73 -1.25
N ILE A 67 29.39 -8.93 -1.16
CA ILE A 67 28.15 -9.15 -0.40
C ILE A 67 28.36 -8.89 1.08
N GLU A 68 29.43 -9.43 1.67
CA GLU A 68 29.77 -9.24 3.09
C GLU A 68 30.06 -7.77 3.41
N ASN A 69 30.80 -7.07 2.54
CA ASN A 69 31.09 -5.65 2.70
C ASN A 69 29.80 -4.79 2.67
N PHE A 70 28.87 -5.10 1.75
CA PHE A 70 27.58 -4.42 1.69
C PHE A 70 26.75 -4.63 2.96
N LYS A 71 26.65 -5.88 3.45
CA LYS A 71 25.94 -6.20 4.69
C LYS A 71 26.50 -5.44 5.88
N ALA A 72 27.83 -5.41 6.02
CA ALA A 72 28.49 -4.72 7.13
C ALA A 72 28.22 -3.20 7.21
N THR A 73 27.70 -2.59 6.15
CA THR A 73 27.41 -1.14 6.09
C THR A 73 25.93 -0.78 6.08
N HIS A 74 25.03 -1.75 5.85
CA HIS A 74 23.61 -1.50 5.62
C HIS A 74 22.65 -2.40 6.42
N ASP A 75 23.14 -3.45 7.10
CA ASP A 75 22.39 -4.27 8.08
C ASP A 75 22.73 -3.85 9.52
#